data_AF-A0A392MC83-F1
#
_entry.id   AF-A0A392MC83-F1
#
_cell.length_a   1.000
_cell.length_b   1.000
_cell.length_c   1.000
_cell.angle_alpha   90.00
_cell.angle_beta   90.00
_cell.angle_gamma   90.00
#
_symmetry.space_group_name_H-M   'P 1'
#
loop_
_entity.id
_entity.type
_entity.pdbx_description
1 polymer ?
#
loop_
_entity_poly.entity_id
_entity_poly.type
_entity_poly.pdbx_seq_one_letter_code
_entity_poly.pdbx_strand_id
1 'polypeptide(L)' 'MLWVDKYRPKTLDNVMVHNDIAQNLKKLVTEHDCPHLLFYGPSGAGKKTLIMALLRQMFGPGAEK' A
#
# COMPACT_ATOMS: atom_id res chain seq x y z
N MET A 1 10.03 -13.67 -14.76
CA MET A 1 9.32 -12.82 -13.78
C MET A 1 8.72 -13.72 -12.71
N LEU A 2 8.98 -13.46 -11.43
CA LEU A 2 8.48 -14.29 -10.35
C LEU A 2 6.97 -14.06 -10.13
N TRP A 3 6.23 -15.09 -9.73
CA TRP A 3 4.78 -15.00 -9.50
C TRP A 3 4.46 -13.97 -8.41
N VAL A 4 5.31 -13.86 -7.39
CA VAL A 4 5.20 -12.87 -6.32
C VAL A 4 5.20 -11.43 -6.84
N ASP A 5 5.93 -11.14 -7.91
CA ASP A 5 5.97 -9.81 -8.52
C ASP A 5 4.81 -9.61 -9.50
N LYS A 6 4.43 -10.66 -10.23
CA LYS A 6 3.31 -10.63 -11.18
C LYS A 6 1.98 -10.35 -10.49
N TYR A 7 1.75 -10.95 -9.32
CA TYR A 7 0.51 -10.84 -8.56
C TYR A 7 0.59 -9.86 -7.39
N ARG A 8 1.67 -9.07 -7.28
CA ARG A 8 1.78 -8.06 -6.23
C ARG A 8 0.65 -7.02 -6.39
N PRO A 9 -0.18 -6.79 -5.36
CA PRO A 9 -1.17 -5.71 -5.36
C PRO A 9 -0.52 -4.36 -5.65
N LYS A 10 -1.12 -3.58 -6.56
CA LYS A 10 -0.66 -2.23 -6.94
C LYS A 10 -1.51 -1.11 -6.35
N THR A 11 -2.72 -1.42 -5.94
CA THR A 11 -3.69 -0.46 -5.38
C THR A 11 -4.14 -0.95 -4.00
N LEU A 12 -4.54 -0.02 -3.12
CA LEU A 12 -5.05 -0.38 -1.79
C LEU A 12 -6.30 -1.27 -1.87
N ASP A 13 -7.12 -1.12 -2.92
CA ASP A 13 -8.31 -1.95 -3.15
C ASP A 13 -7.99 -3.41 -3.52
N ASN A 14 -6.80 -3.68 -4.06
CA ASN A 14 -6.37 -5.03 -4.44
C ASN A 14 -5.62 -5.74 -3.29
N VAL A 15 -5.45 -5.09 -2.15
CA VAL A 15 -4.81 -5.68 -0.98
C VAL A 15 -5.82 -6.58 -0.26
N MET A 16 -5.65 -7.89 -0.43
CA MET A 16 -6.54 -8.89 0.19
C MET A 16 -6.29 -9.08 1.69
N VAL A 17 -5.07 -8.77 2.16
CA VAL A 17 -4.63 -8.98 3.54
C VAL A 17 -4.60 -7.63 4.25
N HIS A 18 -5.23 -7.52 5.42
CA HIS A 18 -5.38 -6.27 6.18
C HIS A 18 -6.32 -5.22 5.52
N ASN A 19 -7.49 -5.66 5.07
CA ASN A 19 -8.47 -4.79 4.42
C ASN A 19 -8.82 -3.55 5.26
N ASP A 20 -9.01 -3.71 6.57
CA ASP A 20 -9.31 -2.57 7.46
C ASP A 20 -8.19 -1.51 7.47
N ILE A 21 -6.93 -1.96 7.44
CA ILE A 21 -5.77 -1.07 7.37
C ILE A 21 -5.74 -0.37 6.01
N ALA A 22 -5.98 -1.11 4.92
CA ALA A 22 -6.02 -0.54 3.57
C ALA A 22 -7.13 0.53 3.43
N GLN A 23 -8.31 0.29 4.01
CA GLN A 23 -9.41 1.27 4.01
C GLN A 23 -9.08 2.51 4.85
N ASN A 24 -8.46 2.35 6.02
CA ASN A 24 -8.03 3.49 6.83
C ASN A 24 -6.96 4.33 6.12
N LEU A 25 -5.96 3.67 5.52
CA LEU A 25 -4.95 4.34 4.70
C LEU A 25 -5.57 5.11 3.52
N LYS A 26 -6.58 4.52 2.87
CA LYS A 26 -7.32 5.19 1.79
C LYS A 26 -8.03 6.45 2.27
N LYS A 27 -8.64 6.43 3.46
CA LYS A 27 -9.27 7.62 4.06
C LYS A 27 -8.25 8.72 4.35
N LEU A 28 -7.13 8.39 5.00
CA LEU A 28 -6.06 9.35 5.31
C LEU A 28 -5.55 10.07 4.05
N VAL A 29 -5.36 9.33 2.95
CA VAL A 29 -4.95 9.94 1.68
C VAL A 29 -6.03 10.83 1.08
N THR A 30 -7.30 10.42 1.16
CA THR A 30 -8.44 11.19 0.62
C THR A 30 -8.66 12.48 1.39
N GLU A 31 -8.41 12.47 2.69
CA GLU A 31 -8.53 13.63 3.59
C GLU A 31 -7.31 14.56 3.51
N HIS A 32 -6.28 14.21 2.71
CA HIS A 32 -5.00 14.91 2.64
C HIS A 32 -4.28 15.08 4.00
N ASP A 33 -4.65 14.28 4.99
CA ASP A 33 -4.08 14.25 6.34
C ASP A 33 -3.32 12.94 6.54
N CYS A 34 -2.12 12.86 5.93
CA CYS A 34 -1.25 11.70 6.07
C CYS A 34 -0.13 12.01 7.07
N PRO A 35 -0.21 11.53 8.32
CA PRO A 35 0.86 11.69 9.29
C PRO A 35 2.07 10.81 8.92
N HIS A 36 3.14 10.90 9.71
CA HIS A 36 4.23 9.94 9.62
C HIS A 36 3.75 8.54 10.05
N LEU A 37 3.91 7.56 9.16
CA LEU A 37 3.44 6.19 9.37
C LEU A 37 4.61 5.24 9.66
N LEU A 38 4.43 4.34 10.62
CA LEU A 38 5.37 3.26 10.95
C LEU A 38 4.78 1.91 10.54
N PHE A 39 5.42 1.23 9.58
CA PHE A 39 5.02 -0.11 9.15
C PHE A 39 5.90 -1.16 9.83
N TYR A 40 5.32 -2.02 10.67
CA TYR A 40 6.03 -3.11 11.36
C TYR A 40 5.29 -4.45 11.22
N GLY A 41 5.98 -5.55 11.48
CA GLY A 41 5.44 -6.91 11.36
C GLY A 41 6.42 -7.93 10.76
N PRO A 42 6.04 -9.21 10.65
CA PRO A 42 6.93 -10.27 10.17
C PRO A 42 7.33 -10.11 8.69
N SER A 43 8.40 -10.78 8.28
CA SER A 43 8.80 -10.82 6.86
C SER A 43 7.69 -11.47 6.02
N GLY A 44 7.40 -10.91 4.84
CA GLY A 44 6.32 -11.42 3.98
C GLY A 44 4.91 -10.91 4.30
N ALA A 45 4.70 -10.13 5.37
CA ALA A 45 3.38 -9.57 5.72
C ALA A 45 2.84 -8.48 4.78
N GLY A 46 3.44 -8.28 3.59
CA GLY A 46 2.94 -7.29 2.62
C GLY A 46 3.23 -5.82 2.96
N LYS A 47 4.06 -5.51 3.98
CA LYS A 47 4.39 -4.13 4.38
C LYS A 47 4.88 -3.24 3.24
N LYS A 48 5.88 -3.72 2.48
CA LYS A 48 6.42 -3.00 1.32
C LYS A 48 5.34 -2.80 0.25
N THR A 49 4.51 -3.81 0.03
CA THR A 49 3.39 -3.74 -0.93
C THR A 49 2.39 -2.65 -0.54
N LEU A 50 1.99 -2.60 0.74
CA LEU A 50 1.09 -1.57 1.27
C LEU A 50 1.67 -0.16 1.10
N ILE A 51 2.95 0.03 1.43
CA ILE A 51 3.64 1.32 1.25
C ILE A 51 3.62 1.74 -0.22
N MET A 52 3.97 0.85 -1.14
CA MET A 52 3.98 1.18 -2.57
C MET A 52 2.58 1.50 -3.09
N ALA A 53 1.56 0.74 -2.67
CA ALA A 53 0.17 1.01 -3.04
C ALA A 53 -0.31 2.37 -2.50
N LEU A 54 0.07 2.72 -1.26
CA LEU A 54 -0.21 4.01 -0.64
C LEU A 54 0.45 5.16 -1.43
N LEU A 55 1.76 5.05 -1.70
CA LEU A 55 2.50 6.05 -2.47
C LEU A 55 1.92 6.23 -3.87
N ARG A 56 1.53 5.14 -4.53
CA ARG A 56 0.87 5.18 -5.84
C ARG A 56 -0.49 5.90 -5.77
N GLN A 57 -1.21 5.78 -4.66
CA GLN A 57 -2.48 6.46 -4.47
C GLN A 57 -2.30 7.95 -4.20
N MET A 58 -1.23 8.34 -3.49
CA MET A 58 -0.92 9.75 -3.19
C MET A 58 -0.31 10.49 -4.38
N PHE A 59 0.66 9.89 -5.06
CA PHE A 59 1.48 10.55 -6.08
C PHE A 59 1.22 10.03 -7.51
N GLY A 60 0.31 9.07 -7.65
CA GLY A 60 0.00 8.44 -8.94
C GLY A 60 1.04 7.40 -9.38
N PRO A 61 0.99 6.98 -10.66
CA PRO A 61 1.82 5.91 -11.21
C PRO A 61 3.34 6.20 -11.19
N GLY A 62 3.74 7.47 -11.03
CA GLY A 62 5.14 7.89 -11.02
C GLY A 62 5.89 7.59 -9.72
N ALA A 63 5.20 7.08 -8.68
CA ALA A 63 5.81 6.72 -7.40
C ALA A 63 6.72 5.48 -7.48
N GLU A 64 6.55 4.64 -8.50
CA GLU A 64 7.41 3.50 -8.80
C GLU A 64 8.54 3.93 -9.76
N LYS A 65 9.56 4.64 -9.25
CA LYS A 65 10.83 4.84 -9.97
C LYS A 65 11.94 3.98 -9.36
#